data_AF-A0A0B7AMX4-F1
#
_entry.id   AF-A0A0B7AMX4-F1
#
_cell.length_a   1.000
_cell.length_b   1.000
_cell.length_c   1.000
_cell.angle_alpha   90.00
_cell.angle_beta   90.00
_cell.angle_gamma   90.00
#
_symmetry.space_group_name_H-M   'P 1'
#
loop_
_entity.id
_entity.type
_entity.pdbx_description
1 polymer ?
#
loop_
_entity_poly.entity_id
_entity_poly.type
_entity_poly.pdbx_seq_one_letter_code
_entity_poly.pdbx_strand_id
1 'polypeptide(L)'
;ATSGICERFIYGGCHGNENRFETHQECQDKCEDTTPFPVTNDICALPQETGPCRAYISYYFYNVTSGICEQFIYGGCHGNDNNFETQQECRDRCNDTSPLENYFCNLPPEAGLCRAYIPQYFYNSTSQTCDTFIYGGCGGNKNRFESQVKCQDVCNDVSPIATENVCFLPPKTGPCRAYISNYFYNASSGICEQFVYGGCQG
;
A
#
# COMPACT_ATOMS: atom_id res chain seq x y z
N ALA A 1 -4.20 -5.29 -30.75
CA ALA A 1 -3.03 -4.40 -30.68
C ALA A 1 -2.93 -3.92 -29.24
N THR A 2 -1.87 -4.28 -28.54
CA THR A 2 -1.63 -3.94 -27.12
C THR A 2 -0.49 -2.93 -26.95
N SER A 3 0.07 -2.41 -28.05
CA SER A 3 1.31 -1.61 -28.04
C SER A 3 1.08 -0.09 -28.06
N GLY A 4 -0.15 0.41 -28.19
CA GLY A 4 -0.44 1.84 -28.16
C GLY A 4 0.24 2.65 -29.29
N ILE A 5 0.71 1.98 -30.35
CA ILE A 5 1.42 2.59 -31.49
C ILE A 5 0.67 2.33 -32.80
N CYS A 6 0.75 3.30 -33.72
CA CYS A 6 0.16 3.21 -35.05
C CYS A 6 0.97 2.28 -35.97
N GLU A 7 0.48 1.07 -36.20
CA GLU A 7 1.11 0.07 -37.08
C GLU A 7 0.27 -0.23 -38.31
N ARG A 8 0.92 -0.65 -39.41
CA ARG A 8 0.21 -1.08 -40.62
C ARG A 8 -0.31 -2.51 -40.46
N PHE A 9 -1.50 -2.76 -40.98
CA PHE A 9 -2.06 -4.10 -41.12
C PHE A 9 -2.78 -4.26 -42.46
N ILE A 10 -3.03 -5.51 -42.86
CA ILE A 10 -3.75 -5.83 -44.11
C ILE A 10 -5.24 -5.99 -43.79
N TYR A 11 -6.07 -5.13 -44.38
CA TYR A 11 -7.53 -5.23 -44.27
C TYR A 11 -8.12 -5.97 -45.47
N GLY A 12 -8.84 -7.07 -45.19
CA GLY A 12 -9.41 -7.96 -46.21
C GLY A 12 -10.71 -7.49 -46.88
N GLY A 13 -11.13 -6.23 -46.67
CA GLY A 13 -12.21 -5.59 -47.43
C GLY A 13 -13.62 -5.65 -46.82
N CYS A 14 -13.87 -6.40 -45.74
CA CYS A 14 -15.16 -6.39 -45.03
C CYS A 14 -15.01 -6.67 -43.51
N HIS A 15 -16.06 -6.36 -42.74
CA HIS A 15 -16.16 -6.62 -41.29
C HIS A 15 -15.06 -6.00 -40.40
N GLY A 16 -14.53 -4.83 -40.76
CA GLY A 16 -13.61 -4.06 -39.91
C GLY A 16 -14.31 -3.17 -38.89
N ASN A 17 -13.52 -2.43 -38.11
CA ASN A 17 -13.99 -1.37 -37.22
C ASN A 17 -13.35 -0.01 -37.58
N GLU A 18 -13.65 1.03 -36.81
CA GLU A 18 -13.17 2.40 -37.05
C GLU A 18 -11.68 2.62 -36.72
N ASN A 19 -10.98 1.65 -36.12
CA ASN A 19 -9.53 1.69 -35.91
C ASN A 19 -8.80 1.30 -37.20
N ARG A 20 -9.02 2.09 -38.26
CA ARG A 20 -8.40 1.95 -39.58
C ARG A 20 -8.27 3.33 -40.21
N PHE A 21 -7.03 3.78 -40.35
CA PHE A 21 -6.68 5.10 -40.88
C PHE A 21 -5.93 4.95 -42.20
N GLU A 22 -6.09 5.92 -43.11
CA GLU A 22 -5.46 5.84 -44.44
C GLU A 22 -3.98 6.21 -44.38
N THR A 23 -3.59 7.03 -43.41
CA THR A 23 -2.21 7.46 -43.21
C THR A 23 -1.76 7.24 -41.77
N HIS A 24 -0.45 7.10 -41.58
CA HIS A 24 0.14 7.09 -40.24
C HIS A 24 -0.18 8.39 -39.49
N GLN A 25 -0.10 9.53 -40.18
CA GLN A 25 -0.41 10.85 -39.62
C GLN A 25 -1.86 10.90 -39.10
N GLU A 26 -2.85 10.43 -39.87
CA GLU A 26 -4.24 10.41 -39.43
C GLU A 26 -4.47 9.50 -38.23
N CYS A 27 -3.77 8.35 -38.18
CA CYS A 27 -3.79 7.47 -37.01
C CYS A 27 -3.26 8.19 -35.77
N GLN A 28 -2.13 8.91 -35.91
CA GLN A 28 -1.55 9.69 -34.82
C GLN A 28 -2.45 10.85 -34.41
N ASP A 29 -2.91 11.68 -35.34
CA ASP A 29 -3.74 12.85 -35.02
C ASP A 29 -5.06 12.46 -34.31
N LYS A 30 -5.60 11.27 -34.60
CA LYS A 30 -6.85 10.77 -33.99
C LYS A 30 -6.65 9.91 -32.75
N CYS A 31 -5.49 9.28 -32.57
CA CYS A 31 -5.23 8.34 -31.46
C CYS A 31 -4.13 8.82 -30.48
N GLU A 32 -3.17 9.62 -30.95
CA GLU A 32 -2.11 10.28 -30.19
C GLU A 32 -2.45 11.76 -29.96
N ASP A 33 -3.54 12.03 -29.22
CA ASP A 33 -3.86 13.39 -28.77
C ASP A 33 -2.82 13.87 -27.74
N THR A 34 -1.87 14.69 -28.20
CA THR A 34 -0.85 15.34 -27.39
C THR A 34 -1.45 16.44 -26.52
N THR A 35 -2.00 16.05 -25.40
CA THR A 35 -1.77 16.79 -24.17
C THR A 35 -0.65 16.08 -23.40
N PRO A 36 0.34 16.79 -22.84
CA PRO A 36 1.09 16.24 -21.72
C PRO A 36 0.16 16.23 -20.51
N PHE A 37 -0.95 15.48 -20.57
CA PHE A 37 -1.32 14.78 -19.36
C PHE A 37 -0.17 13.82 -19.16
N PRO A 38 0.52 13.85 -18.00
CA PRO A 38 1.29 12.69 -17.66
C PRO A 38 0.25 11.57 -17.64
N VAL A 39 0.30 10.67 -18.62
CA VAL A 39 -0.14 9.30 -18.38
C VAL A 39 0.90 8.76 -17.42
N THR A 40 0.88 9.26 -16.17
CA THR A 40 1.11 8.38 -15.06
C THR A 40 0.00 7.37 -15.22
N ASN A 41 0.29 6.29 -15.96
CA ASN A 41 -0.36 5.01 -15.80
C ASN A 41 0.01 4.59 -14.37
N ASP A 42 -0.55 5.34 -13.43
CA ASP A 42 -0.30 5.14 -12.03
C ASP A 42 -1.13 3.91 -11.74
N ILE A 43 -0.45 2.76 -11.81
CA ILE A 43 -1.01 1.46 -11.49
C ILE A 43 -1.83 1.58 -10.20
N CYS A 44 -1.36 2.41 -9.27
CA CYS A 44 -1.94 2.66 -7.98
C CYS A 44 -3.27 3.43 -8.05
N ALA A 45 -3.56 4.16 -9.14
CA ALA A 45 -4.82 4.84 -9.35
C ALA A 45 -5.92 3.94 -9.96
N LEU A 46 -5.60 2.72 -10.41
CA LEU A 46 -6.59 1.80 -10.97
C LEU A 46 -7.47 1.19 -9.86
N PRO A 47 -8.74 0.83 -10.15
CA PRO A 47 -9.58 0.13 -9.17
C PRO A 47 -9.12 -1.31 -8.95
N GLN A 48 -9.51 -1.96 -7.85
CA GLN A 48 -9.38 -3.41 -7.72
C GLN A 48 -10.23 -4.15 -8.77
N GLU A 49 -9.68 -5.20 -9.39
CA GLU A 49 -10.41 -6.04 -10.36
C GLU A 49 -10.28 -7.54 -10.06
N THR A 50 -11.37 -8.15 -9.60
CA THR A 50 -11.45 -9.61 -9.40
C THR A 50 -11.34 -10.38 -10.73
N GLY A 51 -11.82 -9.81 -11.84
CA GLY A 51 -11.89 -10.51 -13.12
C GLY A 51 -12.99 -11.59 -13.18
N PRO A 52 -13.17 -12.26 -14.34
CA PRO A 52 -14.27 -13.19 -14.59
C PRO A 52 -14.01 -14.62 -14.09
N CYS A 53 -12.74 -14.96 -13.81
CA CYS A 53 -12.39 -16.25 -13.24
C CYS A 53 -12.85 -16.36 -11.78
N ARG A 54 -13.00 -17.59 -11.28
CA ARG A 54 -13.62 -17.88 -9.98
C ARG A 54 -12.66 -18.50 -8.96
N ALA A 55 -11.36 -18.31 -9.14
CA ALA A 55 -10.40 -18.67 -8.10
C ALA A 55 -10.56 -17.71 -6.90
N TYR A 56 -10.21 -18.19 -5.71
CA TYR A 56 -10.28 -17.39 -4.48
C TYR A 56 -8.84 -17.08 -4.05
N ILE A 57 -8.21 -16.11 -4.71
CA ILE A 57 -6.80 -15.80 -4.52
C ILE A 57 -6.68 -14.45 -3.82
N SER A 58 -6.01 -14.45 -2.66
CA SER A 58 -5.81 -13.24 -1.85
C SER A 58 -4.63 -12.43 -2.40
N TYR A 59 -4.92 -11.26 -2.97
CA TYR A 59 -3.92 -10.32 -3.50
C TYR A 59 -4.12 -8.94 -2.87
N TYR A 60 -3.24 -7.99 -3.18
CA TYR A 60 -3.25 -6.62 -2.69
C TYR A 60 -3.46 -5.63 -3.84
N PHE A 61 -4.15 -4.54 -3.57
CA PHE A 61 -4.26 -3.39 -4.48
C PHE A 61 -4.07 -2.10 -3.67
N TYR A 62 -3.58 -1.05 -4.29
CA TYR A 62 -3.53 0.27 -3.67
C TYR A 62 -4.88 0.95 -3.79
N ASN A 63 -5.47 1.30 -2.65
CA ASN A 63 -6.73 2.01 -2.59
C ASN A 63 -6.44 3.51 -2.45
N VAL A 64 -6.65 4.28 -3.52
CA VAL A 64 -6.45 5.75 -3.51
C VAL A 64 -7.33 6.48 -2.50
N THR A 65 -8.48 5.91 -2.10
CA THR A 65 -9.40 6.53 -1.15
C THR A 65 -8.85 6.46 0.27
N SER A 66 -8.28 5.32 0.64
CA SER A 66 -7.66 5.12 1.95
C SER A 66 -6.16 5.46 1.97
N GLY A 67 -5.54 5.59 0.80
CA GLY A 67 -4.12 5.87 0.63
C GLY A 67 -3.22 4.70 1.03
N ILE A 68 -3.74 3.47 1.04
CA ILE A 68 -3.02 2.28 1.53
C ILE A 68 -3.23 1.06 0.64
N CYS A 69 -2.29 0.12 0.72
CA CYS A 69 -2.42 -1.20 0.11
C CYS A 69 -3.37 -2.12 0.90
N GLU A 70 -4.53 -2.43 0.31
CA GLU A 70 -5.61 -3.26 0.87
C GLU A 70 -5.65 -4.65 0.21
N GLN A 71 -6.13 -5.64 0.95
CA GLN A 71 -6.28 -7.01 0.44
C GLN A 71 -7.62 -7.16 -0.29
N PHE A 72 -7.62 -7.84 -1.43
CA PHE A 72 -8.83 -8.18 -2.19
C PHE A 72 -8.77 -9.61 -2.74
N ILE A 73 -9.89 -10.10 -3.28
CA ILE A 73 -9.95 -11.40 -3.95
C ILE A 73 -9.77 -11.22 -5.45
N TYR A 74 -8.68 -11.78 -5.97
CA TYR A 74 -8.43 -11.93 -7.39
C TYR A 74 -8.96 -13.29 -7.89
N GLY A 75 -9.74 -13.24 -8.95
CA GLY A 75 -10.40 -14.38 -9.58
C GLY A 75 -9.45 -15.29 -10.37
N GLY A 76 -8.21 -14.86 -10.59
CA GLY A 76 -7.14 -15.62 -11.25
C GLY A 76 -6.98 -15.37 -12.75
N CYS A 77 -7.79 -14.50 -13.35
CA CYS A 77 -7.57 -14.04 -14.73
C CYS A 77 -8.21 -12.67 -14.99
N HIS A 78 -7.72 -11.97 -16.01
CA HIS A 78 -8.27 -10.69 -16.54
C HIS A 78 -8.60 -9.66 -15.45
N GLY A 79 -7.68 -9.46 -14.50
CA GLY A 79 -7.65 -8.24 -13.68
C GLY A 79 -6.80 -7.15 -14.33
N ASN A 80 -6.56 -6.07 -13.62
CA ASN A 80 -5.66 -5.00 -14.03
C ASN A 80 -4.33 -5.03 -13.24
N ASP A 81 -3.45 -4.06 -13.49
CA ASP A 81 -2.10 -4.03 -12.93
C ASP A 81 -2.05 -3.63 -11.44
N ASN A 82 -3.14 -3.10 -10.86
CA ASN A 82 -3.22 -2.82 -9.42
C ASN A 82 -3.53 -4.11 -8.65
N ASN A 83 -2.61 -5.06 -8.76
CA ASN A 83 -2.82 -6.44 -8.36
C ASN A 83 -1.47 -7.08 -7.98
N PHE A 84 -1.15 -7.02 -6.71
CA PHE A 84 0.15 -7.41 -6.15
C PHE A 84 0.03 -8.64 -5.27
N GLU A 85 0.98 -9.57 -5.35
CA GLU A 85 0.91 -10.81 -4.59
C GLU A 85 1.17 -10.55 -3.10
N THR A 86 2.01 -9.56 -2.81
CA THR A 86 2.38 -9.20 -1.44
C THR A 86 2.08 -7.74 -1.13
N GLN A 87 1.80 -7.46 0.15
CA GLN A 87 1.57 -6.09 0.61
C GLN A 87 2.80 -5.21 0.40
N GLN A 88 4.01 -5.75 0.58
CA GLN A 88 5.25 -5.01 0.41
C GLN A 88 5.45 -4.57 -1.05
N GLU A 89 5.19 -5.46 -2.00
CA GLU A 89 5.28 -5.14 -3.43
C GLU A 89 4.33 -4.00 -3.82
N CYS A 90 3.08 -4.05 -3.34
CA CYS A 90 2.12 -2.96 -3.54
C CYS A 90 2.65 -1.63 -2.99
N ARG A 91 3.21 -1.65 -1.77
CA ARG A 91 3.71 -0.44 -1.12
C ARG A 91 4.90 0.17 -1.84
N ASP A 92 5.87 -0.68 -2.19
CA ASP A 92 7.06 -0.27 -2.94
C ASP A 92 6.67 0.30 -4.30
N ARG A 93 5.66 -0.29 -4.95
CA ARG A 93 5.18 0.19 -6.25
C ARG A 93 4.42 1.51 -6.15
N CYS A 94 3.65 1.69 -5.09
CA CYS A 94 2.70 2.79 -4.92
C CYS A 94 3.16 3.90 -3.98
N ASN A 95 4.40 3.83 -3.51
CA ASN A 95 4.97 4.76 -2.53
C ASN A 95 4.05 4.93 -1.30
N ASP A 96 3.45 3.83 -0.85
CA ASP A 96 2.67 3.79 0.38
C ASP A 96 3.66 3.93 1.56
N THR A 97 3.80 5.16 2.02
CA THR A 97 4.63 5.53 3.18
C THR A 97 3.92 5.34 4.51
N SER A 98 2.72 4.73 4.51
CA SER A 98 2.03 4.43 5.76
C SER A 98 2.91 3.51 6.62
N PRO A 99 2.97 3.71 7.94
CA PRO A 99 3.59 2.73 8.82
C PRO A 99 3.06 1.33 8.50
N LEU A 100 3.96 0.38 8.22
CA LEU A 100 3.64 -1.05 8.06
C LEU A 100 2.93 -1.59 9.32
N GLU A 101 3.24 -0.98 10.46
CA GLU A 101 2.65 -1.34 11.73
C GLU A 101 1.30 -0.64 11.87
N ASN A 102 0.26 -1.44 12.11
CA ASN A 102 -1.04 -0.97 12.56
C ASN A 102 -1.91 -0.26 11.51
N TYR A 103 -1.63 -0.40 10.19
CA TYR A 103 -2.53 0.09 9.13
C TYR A 103 -3.98 -0.39 9.32
N PHE A 104 -4.14 -1.60 9.84
CA PHE A 104 -5.44 -2.21 10.07
C PHE A 104 -6.26 -1.45 11.12
N CYS A 105 -5.66 -0.65 11.99
CA CYS A 105 -6.38 0.21 12.92
C CYS A 105 -7.28 1.24 12.20
N ASN A 106 -6.99 1.56 10.94
CA ASN A 106 -7.81 2.47 10.14
C ASN A 106 -8.96 1.78 9.39
N LEU A 107 -9.04 0.45 9.42
CA LEU A 107 -10.12 -0.29 8.74
C LEU A 107 -11.44 -0.16 9.50
N PRO A 108 -12.60 -0.16 8.83
CA PRO A 108 -13.89 -0.18 9.52
C PRO A 108 -14.08 -1.49 10.30
N PRO A 109 -14.87 -1.49 11.39
CA PRO A 109 -15.20 -2.74 12.09
C PRO A 109 -16.03 -3.65 11.19
N GLU A 110 -15.65 -4.92 11.09
CA GLU A 110 -16.32 -5.87 10.22
C GLU A 110 -16.85 -7.07 11.01
N ALA A 111 -18.19 -7.16 11.12
CA ALA A 111 -18.87 -8.25 11.81
C ALA A 111 -18.66 -9.62 11.12
N GLY A 112 -18.38 -9.62 9.82
CA GLY A 112 -18.25 -10.82 9.00
C GLY A 112 -19.61 -11.48 8.71
N LEU A 113 -19.56 -12.70 8.17
CA LEU A 113 -20.75 -13.39 7.62
C LEU A 113 -21.53 -14.22 8.65
N CYS A 114 -20.89 -14.56 9.77
CA CYS A 114 -21.49 -15.35 10.83
C CYS A 114 -22.38 -14.49 11.76
N ARG A 115 -23.21 -15.12 12.58
CA ARG A 115 -24.24 -14.44 13.40
C ARG A 115 -24.12 -14.70 14.90
N ALA A 116 -22.93 -15.03 15.38
CA ALA A 116 -22.66 -15.09 16.81
C ALA A 116 -22.69 -13.68 17.42
N TYR A 117 -22.98 -13.59 18.72
CA TYR A 117 -22.90 -12.35 19.48
C TYR A 117 -21.58 -12.34 20.25
N ILE A 118 -20.53 -11.76 19.66
CA ILE A 118 -19.20 -11.70 20.27
C ILE A 118 -18.77 -10.23 20.38
N PRO A 119 -18.94 -9.59 21.54
CA PRO A 119 -18.43 -8.24 21.76
C PRO A 119 -16.92 -8.19 21.58
N GLN A 120 -16.45 -7.26 20.75
CA GLN A 120 -15.04 -7.03 20.45
C GLN A 120 -14.79 -5.52 20.39
N TYR A 121 -13.51 -5.13 20.46
CA TYR A 121 -13.07 -3.75 20.31
C TYR A 121 -12.50 -3.52 18.92
N PHE A 122 -12.65 -2.32 18.39
CA PHE A 122 -11.96 -1.85 17.19
C PHE A 122 -11.46 -0.42 17.43
N TYR A 123 -10.41 -0.02 16.73
CA TYR A 123 -9.94 1.35 16.75
C TYR A 123 -10.78 2.18 15.78
N ASN A 124 -11.43 3.21 16.31
CA ASN A 124 -12.18 4.18 15.54
C ASN A 124 -11.27 5.37 15.22
N SER A 125 -10.78 5.42 13.98
CA SER A 125 -9.89 6.49 13.52
C SER A 125 -10.53 7.88 13.51
N THR A 126 -11.87 7.97 13.46
CA THR A 126 -12.60 9.25 13.49
C THR A 126 -12.59 9.86 14.89
N SER A 127 -12.84 9.06 15.92
CA SER A 127 -12.81 9.50 17.32
C SER A 127 -11.45 9.34 18.00
N GLN A 128 -10.53 8.60 17.37
CA GLN A 128 -9.25 8.18 17.94
C GLN A 128 -9.43 7.41 19.26
N THR A 129 -10.48 6.58 19.33
CA THR A 129 -10.82 5.76 20.51
C THR A 129 -11.02 4.31 20.13
N CYS A 130 -10.82 3.42 21.10
CA CYS A 130 -11.17 2.01 20.97
C CYS A 130 -12.63 1.79 21.40
N ASP A 131 -13.50 1.63 20.42
CA ASP A 131 -14.95 1.46 20.60
C ASP A 131 -15.33 -0.03 20.48
N THR A 132 -16.52 -0.41 20.95
CA THR A 132 -17.00 -1.79 20.88
C THR A 132 -17.88 -2.04 19.65
N PHE A 133 -17.80 -3.24 19.07
CA PHE A 133 -18.72 -3.74 18.05
C PHE A 133 -19.05 -5.23 18.28
N ILE A 134 -20.06 -5.75 17.56
CA ILE A 134 -20.43 -7.17 17.62
C ILE A 134 -19.79 -7.91 16.44
N TYR A 135 -18.86 -8.80 16.74
CA TYR A 135 -18.28 -9.72 15.76
C TYR A 135 -19.15 -10.98 15.63
N GLY A 136 -19.45 -11.33 14.38
CA GLY A 136 -20.30 -12.46 14.02
C GLY A 136 -19.66 -13.84 14.21
N GLY A 137 -18.35 -13.92 14.45
CA GLY A 137 -17.63 -15.16 14.73
C GLY A 137 -16.87 -15.78 13.56
N CYS A 138 -16.98 -15.25 12.34
CA CYS A 138 -16.13 -15.63 11.21
C CYS A 138 -15.90 -14.47 10.23
N GLY A 139 -14.76 -14.48 9.54
CA GLY A 139 -14.36 -13.43 8.62
C GLY A 139 -13.90 -12.14 9.33
N GLY A 140 -14.27 -11.00 8.75
CA GLY A 140 -13.85 -9.70 9.27
C GLY A 140 -12.39 -9.38 8.94
N ASN A 141 -11.95 -8.23 9.45
CA ASN A 141 -10.57 -7.75 9.26
C ASN A 141 -9.79 -7.70 10.59
N LYS A 142 -8.55 -7.19 10.53
CA LYS A 142 -7.60 -7.12 11.65
C LYS A 142 -7.92 -6.02 12.68
N ASN A 143 -8.85 -5.10 12.41
CA ASN A 143 -9.29 -4.09 13.39
C ASN A 143 -10.26 -4.71 14.41
N ARG A 144 -9.79 -5.70 15.17
CA ARG A 144 -10.60 -6.47 16.10
C ARG A 144 -9.75 -6.98 17.25
N PHE A 145 -10.09 -6.55 18.46
CA PHE A 145 -9.34 -6.82 19.67
C PHE A 145 -10.23 -7.33 20.79
N GLU A 146 -9.71 -8.26 21.57
CA GLU A 146 -10.45 -8.88 22.70
C GLU A 146 -10.63 -7.95 23.90
N SER A 147 -9.85 -6.87 23.98
CA SER A 147 -9.91 -5.91 25.07
C SER A 147 -9.60 -4.50 24.60
N GLN A 148 -10.13 -3.52 25.34
CA GLN A 148 -9.84 -2.11 25.13
C GLN A 148 -8.35 -1.81 25.22
N VAL A 149 -7.67 -2.37 26.22
CA VAL A 149 -6.22 -2.16 26.45
C VAL A 149 -5.43 -2.67 25.26
N LYS A 150 -5.72 -3.87 24.75
CA LYS A 150 -5.01 -4.42 23.59
C LYS A 150 -5.24 -3.59 22.32
N CYS A 151 -6.46 -3.08 22.13
CA CYS A 151 -6.75 -2.16 21.04
C CYS A 151 -5.93 -0.87 21.18
N GLN A 152 -5.87 -0.29 22.38
CA GLN A 152 -5.12 0.94 22.64
C GLN A 152 -3.62 0.72 22.48
N ASP A 153 -3.05 -0.35 23.03
CA ASP A 153 -1.62 -0.63 22.92
C ASP A 153 -1.18 -0.82 21.46
N VAL A 154 -2.04 -1.40 20.63
CA VAL A 154 -1.76 -1.63 19.21
C VAL A 154 -2.06 -0.39 18.36
N CYS A 155 -3.13 0.34 18.64
CA CYS A 155 -3.63 1.39 17.74
C CYS A 155 -3.53 2.82 18.27
N ASN A 156 -3.29 3.06 19.56
CA ASN A 156 -3.02 4.40 20.09
C ASN A 156 -1.55 4.78 19.95
N ASP A 157 -0.66 3.81 19.74
CA ASP A 157 0.73 4.06 19.35
C ASP A 157 0.86 4.27 17.83
N VAL A 158 -0.14 4.95 17.22
CA VAL A 158 0.18 5.91 16.15
C VAL A 158 0.84 7.12 16.81
N SER A 159 1.91 6.88 17.57
CA SER A 159 2.98 7.85 17.64
C SER A 159 3.23 8.25 16.18
N PRO A 160 3.27 9.56 15.84
CA PRO A 160 3.86 9.93 14.57
C PRO A 160 5.14 9.13 14.52
N ILE A 161 5.30 8.26 13.50
CA ILE A 161 6.60 7.67 13.21
C ILE A 161 7.53 8.83 13.43
N ALA A 162 8.42 8.70 14.41
CA ALA A 162 9.46 9.67 14.56
C ALA A 162 10.20 9.59 13.22
N THR A 163 9.83 10.48 12.31
CA THR A 163 10.68 11.01 11.28
C THR A 163 11.78 11.83 11.95
N GLU A 164 12.24 11.46 13.15
CA GLU A 164 13.63 11.66 13.49
C GLU A 164 14.37 10.71 12.56
N ASN A 165 14.65 11.24 11.38
CA ASN A 165 15.58 10.64 10.45
C ASN A 165 16.81 10.24 11.28
N VAL A 166 17.07 8.93 11.31
CA VAL A 166 18.02 8.27 12.23
C VAL A 166 19.40 8.91 12.18
N CYS A 167 19.76 9.51 11.05
CA CYS A 167 21.01 10.24 10.89
C CYS A 167 21.11 11.49 11.79
N PHE A 168 20.00 12.09 12.21
CA PHE A 168 19.97 13.28 13.06
C PHE A 168 19.78 12.97 14.55
N LEU A 169 19.70 11.68 14.90
CA LEU A 169 19.70 11.26 16.29
C LEU A 169 21.10 11.39 16.90
N PRO A 170 21.21 11.82 18.17
CA PRO A 170 22.49 11.84 18.86
C PRO A 170 23.01 10.40 19.10
N PRO A 171 24.33 10.16 18.96
CA PRO A 171 24.89 8.83 19.21
C PRO A 171 24.73 8.43 20.68
N LYS A 172 24.27 7.20 20.92
CA LYS A 172 24.10 6.65 22.27
C LYS A 172 25.11 5.54 22.53
N THR A 173 25.96 5.72 23.54
CA THR A 173 26.90 4.68 24.00
C THR A 173 26.17 3.48 24.61
N GLY A 174 24.98 3.65 25.18
CA GLY A 174 24.28 2.59 25.92
C GLY A 174 24.90 2.29 27.29
N PRO A 175 24.26 1.46 28.13
CA PRO A 175 24.68 1.21 29.51
C PRO A 175 25.79 0.16 29.66
N CYS A 176 26.07 -0.63 28.62
CA CYS A 176 27.15 -1.61 28.65
C CYS A 176 28.54 -0.94 28.57
N ARG A 177 29.58 -1.68 28.96
CA ARG A 177 30.95 -1.15 29.16
C ARG A 177 31.99 -1.73 28.18
N ALA A 178 31.56 -2.26 27.05
CA ALA A 178 32.47 -2.60 25.96
C ALA A 178 33.02 -1.32 25.32
N TYR A 179 34.19 -1.43 24.67
CA TYR A 179 34.80 -0.33 23.93
C TYR A 179 34.76 -0.65 22.44
N ILE A 180 33.62 -0.40 21.81
CA ILE A 180 33.40 -0.72 20.40
C ILE A 180 33.39 0.58 19.61
N SER A 181 34.35 0.76 18.70
CA SER A 181 34.41 1.95 17.85
C SER A 181 33.41 1.81 16.71
N ASN A 182 32.40 2.68 16.71
CA ASN A 182 31.35 2.77 15.68
C ASN A 182 31.31 4.19 15.09
N TYR A 183 30.45 4.42 14.10
CA TYR A 183 30.27 5.73 13.46
C TYR A 183 28.85 6.24 13.63
N PHE A 184 28.68 7.56 13.67
CA PHE A 184 27.39 8.25 13.59
C PHE A 184 27.47 9.43 12.64
N TYR A 185 26.33 9.86 12.09
CA TYR A 185 26.27 11.07 11.27
C TYR A 185 26.21 12.31 12.18
N ASN A 186 27.22 13.17 12.08
CA ASN A 186 27.21 14.43 12.81
C ASN A 186 26.56 15.52 11.94
N ALA A 187 25.35 15.93 12.29
CA ALA A 187 24.59 16.94 11.55
C ALA A 187 25.25 18.33 11.55
N SER A 188 26.07 18.64 12.55
CA SER A 188 26.78 19.92 12.66
C SER A 188 27.98 20.00 11.72
N SER A 189 28.66 18.88 11.48
CA SER A 189 29.82 18.81 10.59
C SER A 189 29.49 18.24 9.20
N GLY A 190 28.33 17.61 9.05
CA GLY A 190 27.88 16.98 7.80
C GLY A 190 28.67 15.72 7.42
N ILE A 191 29.43 15.13 8.36
CA ILE A 191 30.27 13.96 8.12
C ILE A 191 30.02 12.84 9.14
N CYS A 192 30.40 11.62 8.80
CA CYS A 192 30.36 10.49 9.73
C CYS A 192 31.57 10.52 10.66
N GLU A 193 31.32 10.63 11.97
CA GLU A 193 32.34 10.69 13.01
C GLU A 193 32.35 9.43 13.86
N GLN A 194 33.50 9.08 14.45
CA GLN A 194 33.61 7.91 15.32
C GLN A 194 33.03 8.21 16.71
N PHE A 195 32.36 7.22 17.30
CA PHE A 195 31.95 7.22 18.70
C PHE A 195 32.17 5.84 19.34
N VAL A 196 32.12 5.79 20.67
CA VAL A 196 32.24 4.55 21.44
C VAL A 196 30.86 4.00 21.77
N TYR A 197 30.59 2.80 21.27
CA TYR A 197 29.43 1.98 21.58
C TYR A 197 29.75 1.00 22.72
N GLY A 198 28.92 1.04 23.76
CA GLY A 198 29.08 0.27 24.99
C GLY A 198 28.77 -1.21 24.86
N GLY A 199 28.19 -1.65 23.73
CA GLY A 199 27.94 -3.07 23.43
C GLY A 199 26.55 -3.59 23.77
N CYS A 200 25.63 -2.75 24.25
CA CYS A 200 24.21 -3.10 24.36
C CYS A 200 23.34 -1.84 24.43
N GLN A 201 22.12 -1.93 23.88
CA GLN A 201 21.17 -0.81 23.71
C GLN A 201 21.81 0.39 22.98
N GLY A 202 21.04 1.41 22.63
CA GLY A 202 21.55 2.60 21.95
C GLY A 202 21.17 2.67 20.48
#